data_AF-A0A135LLK8-F1
#
_entry.id   AF-A0A135LLK8-F1
#
_cell.length_a   1.000
_cell.length_b   1.000
_cell.length_c   1.000
_cell.angle_alpha   90.00
_cell.angle_beta   90.00
_cell.angle_gamma   90.00
#
_symmetry.space_group_name_H-M   'P 1'
#
loop_
_entity.id
_entity.type
_entity.pdbx_description
1 polymer ?
#
loop_
_entity_poly.entity_id
_entity_poly.type
_entity_poly.pdbx_seq_one_letter_code
_entity_poly.pdbx_strand_id
1 'polypeptide(L)'
;MLFLLFGFLTLPAIAGSTANTNTNIDTCYGSNLTLEPSTDHRPVPWGTPSVHYSLNNTLITCCNSLDEIRTALDDIDDEILHLLNRRAAYVREATRFKSTRASVNVPSRNAAVLKHAEQQAARIGLPVTIAQAAMGAILNSSVPFEQCIFDAYD
;
A
#
# COMPACT_ATOMS: atom_id res chain seq x y z
N MET A 1 -9.67 -67.41 -30.00
CA MET A 1 -10.93 -67.11 -30.72
C MET A 1 -11.75 -66.28 -29.74
N LEU A 2 -11.93 -64.97 -29.87
CA LEU A 2 -12.26 -64.17 -31.04
C LEU A 2 -11.84 -62.71 -30.76
N PHE A 3 -11.12 -62.11 -31.71
CA PHE A 3 -10.78 -60.68 -31.75
C PHE A 3 -12.04 -59.85 -32.04
N LEU A 4 -12.20 -58.70 -31.39
CA LEU A 4 -12.96 -57.58 -31.97
C LEU A 4 -12.16 -56.29 -31.80
N LEU A 5 -11.64 -55.81 -32.95
CA LEU A 5 -11.12 -54.47 -33.16
C LEU A 5 -12.28 -53.46 -33.16
N PHE A 6 -12.09 -52.31 -32.52
CA PHE A 6 -12.70 -51.06 -32.97
C PHE A 6 -11.68 -49.93 -32.82
N GLY A 7 -11.20 -49.44 -33.97
CA GLY A 7 -10.52 -48.17 -34.07
C GLY A 7 -11.56 -47.08 -34.34
N PHE A 8 -11.38 -45.91 -33.71
CA PHE A 8 -11.91 -44.65 -34.23
C PHE A 8 -10.87 -43.54 -34.02
N LEU A 9 -10.70 -42.79 -35.11
CA LEU A 9 -9.77 -41.71 -35.35
C LEU A 9 -10.22 -40.39 -34.67
N THR A 10 -9.20 -39.63 -34.23
CA THR A 10 -9.10 -38.16 -34.14
C THR A 10 -10.05 -37.37 -33.24
N LEU A 11 -9.48 -36.63 -32.28
CA LEU A 11 -9.22 -35.18 -32.39
C LEU A 11 -8.24 -34.76 -31.26
N PRO A 12 -7.15 -34.02 -31.52
CA PRO A 12 -6.48 -33.31 -30.43
C PRO A 12 -7.35 -32.09 -30.08
N ALA A 13 -7.90 -32.07 -28.87
CA ALA A 13 -8.44 -30.85 -28.30
C ALA A 13 -7.25 -29.89 -28.08
N ILE A 14 -7.04 -28.98 -29.04
CA ILE A 14 -6.19 -27.81 -28.83
C ILE A 14 -6.95 -26.93 -27.84
N ALA A 15 -6.62 -27.06 -26.56
CA ALA A 15 -6.99 -26.08 -25.55
C ALA A 15 -6.19 -24.80 -25.82
N GLY A 16 -6.64 -24.03 -26.81
CA GLY A 16 -6.30 -22.63 -26.96
C GLY A 16 -7.13 -21.83 -25.96
N SER A 17 -6.51 -21.46 -24.84
CA SER A 17 -6.95 -20.30 -24.07
C SER A 17 -5.74 -19.72 -23.38
N THR A 18 -5.22 -18.67 -24.00
CA THR A 18 -4.20 -17.76 -23.52
C THR A 18 -4.67 -17.11 -22.21
N ALA A 19 -4.31 -17.71 -21.09
CA ALA A 19 -4.29 -17.01 -19.82
C ALA A 19 -2.91 -16.35 -19.68
N ASN A 20 -2.76 -15.11 -20.15
CA ASN A 20 -1.66 -14.26 -19.70
C ASN A 20 -1.95 -13.86 -18.25
N THR A 21 -1.63 -14.74 -17.32
CA THR A 21 -1.79 -14.49 -15.89
C THR A 21 -0.69 -13.53 -15.46
N ASN A 22 -1.05 -12.26 -15.19
CA ASN A 22 -0.25 -11.29 -14.43
C ASN A 22 -0.09 -11.76 -12.96
N THR A 23 0.47 -12.95 -12.73
CA THR A 23 0.65 -13.55 -11.40
C THR A 23 1.74 -12.87 -10.56
N ASN A 24 2.36 -11.80 -11.05
CA ASN A 24 3.49 -11.15 -10.39
C ASN A 24 3.12 -9.86 -9.63
N ILE A 25 2.09 -9.09 -10.05
CA ILE A 25 1.83 -7.78 -9.42
C ILE A 25 1.27 -7.90 -8.00
N ASP A 26 0.52 -8.96 -7.70
CA ASP A 26 -0.02 -9.22 -6.35
C ASP A 26 1.10 -9.37 -5.30
N THR A 27 2.28 -9.85 -5.73
CA THR A 27 3.45 -9.94 -4.84
C THR A 27 3.93 -8.56 -4.38
N CYS A 28 3.70 -7.52 -5.18
CA CYS A 28 4.05 -6.14 -4.84
C CYS A 28 3.21 -5.56 -3.69
N TYR A 29 2.08 -6.18 -3.35
CA TYR A 29 1.18 -5.76 -2.26
C TYR A 29 1.39 -6.55 -0.96
N GLY A 30 2.18 -7.62 -1.01
CA GLY A 30 2.53 -8.45 0.14
C GLY A 30 3.45 -7.76 1.14
N SER A 31 3.73 -8.42 2.26
CA SER A 31 4.55 -7.88 3.36
C SER A 31 6.06 -8.16 3.24
N ASN A 32 6.50 -8.90 2.23
CA ASN A 32 7.91 -9.27 2.06
C ASN A 32 8.34 -9.02 0.61
N LEU A 33 8.84 -7.81 0.35
CA LEU A 33 9.34 -7.39 -0.97
C LEU A 33 10.85 -7.60 -1.03
N THR A 34 11.27 -8.70 -1.64
CA THR A 34 12.67 -8.92 -2.03
C THR A 34 12.76 -8.73 -3.53
N LEU A 35 13.59 -7.80 -3.98
CA LEU A 35 13.80 -7.51 -5.39
C LEU A 35 15.24 -7.85 -5.77
N GLU A 36 15.41 -8.63 -6.83
CA GLU A 36 16.69 -8.83 -7.48
C GLU A 36 17.00 -7.65 -8.42
N PRO A 37 18.28 -7.30 -8.63
CA PRO A 37 18.66 -6.25 -9.58
C PRO A 37 18.15 -6.55 -10.99
N SER A 38 17.50 -5.57 -11.62
CA SER A 38 17.01 -5.68 -12.99
C SER A 38 18.09 -5.31 -14.01
N THR A 39 18.18 -6.06 -15.12
CA THR A 39 19.01 -5.75 -16.29
C THR A 39 18.20 -5.18 -17.47
N ASP A 40 16.91 -4.89 -17.25
CA ASP A 40 15.98 -4.46 -18.30
C ASP A 40 16.33 -3.07 -18.85
N HIS A 41 16.20 -2.92 -20.17
CA HIS A 41 16.25 -1.64 -20.86
C HIS A 41 14.91 -1.44 -21.60
N ARG A 42 14.14 -0.43 -21.19
CA ARG A 42 12.81 -0.16 -21.76
C ARG A 42 12.74 1.25 -22.37
N PRO A 43 12.06 1.43 -23.52
CA PRO A 43 11.78 2.75 -24.06
C PRO A 43 10.82 3.51 -23.13
N VAL A 44 10.93 4.83 -23.05
CA VAL A 44 10.05 5.68 -22.22
C VAL A 44 9.04 6.43 -23.10
N PRO A 45 7.73 6.38 -22.80
CA PRO A 45 7.07 5.56 -21.78
C PRO A 45 6.98 4.07 -22.19
N TRP A 46 7.16 3.17 -21.22
CA TRP A 46 7.20 1.71 -21.45
C TRP A 46 5.82 1.03 -21.36
N GLY A 47 4.75 1.81 -21.19
CA GLY A 47 3.39 1.31 -20.99
C GLY A 47 2.33 2.37 -21.30
N THR A 48 1.08 2.05 -20.97
CA THR A 48 -0.05 2.97 -21.07
C THR A 48 -0.47 3.45 -19.68
N PRO A 49 -1.14 4.61 -19.55
CA PRO A 49 -1.66 5.09 -18.28
C PRO A 49 -2.51 4.01 -17.58
N SER A 50 -2.11 3.62 -16.37
CA SER A 50 -2.77 2.59 -15.57
C SER A 50 -3.33 3.11 -14.24
N VAL A 51 -3.15 4.40 -13.96
CA VAL A 51 -3.73 5.03 -12.77
C VAL A 51 -5.22 5.23 -13.02
N HIS A 52 -6.01 4.48 -12.29
CA HIS A 52 -7.46 4.59 -12.25
C HIS A 52 -7.89 4.76 -10.80
N TYR A 53 -8.35 5.96 -10.44
CA TYR A 53 -9.02 6.19 -9.18
C TYR A 53 -10.30 7.00 -9.42
N SER A 54 -11.26 6.85 -8.50
CA SER A 54 -12.54 7.55 -8.56
C SER A 54 -12.51 8.74 -7.62
N LEU A 55 -12.68 9.95 -8.17
CA LEU A 55 -12.91 11.17 -7.40
C LEU A 55 -14.31 11.69 -7.74
N ASN A 56 -15.18 11.86 -6.73
CA ASN A 56 -16.56 12.33 -6.91
C ASN A 56 -17.33 11.61 -8.03
N ASN A 57 -17.25 10.28 -8.07
CA ASN A 57 -17.87 9.41 -9.08
C ASN A 57 -17.36 9.63 -10.52
N THR A 58 -16.26 10.35 -10.70
CA THR A 58 -15.57 10.52 -11.98
C THR A 58 -14.33 9.64 -12.00
N LEU A 59 -14.24 8.78 -13.02
CA LEU A 59 -13.04 8.00 -13.28
C LEU A 59 -11.96 8.93 -13.84
N ILE A 60 -10.88 9.12 -13.08
CA ILE A 60 -9.70 9.85 -13.56
C ILE A 60 -8.75 8.83 -14.18
N THR A 61 -8.35 9.09 -15.42
CA THR A 61 -7.27 8.38 -16.10
C THR A 61 -6.11 9.35 -16.24
N CYS A 62 -5.00 9.07 -15.57
CA CYS A 62 -3.75 9.81 -15.63
C CYS A 62 -2.60 8.80 -15.77
N CYS A 63 -1.42 9.11 -16.30
CA CYS A 63 -0.93 10.38 -16.82
C CYS A 63 -0.10 10.11 -18.09
N ASN A 64 0.13 11.14 -18.91
CA ASN A 64 0.91 11.02 -20.15
C ASN A 64 2.39 11.39 -19.99
N SER A 65 2.78 11.98 -18.84
CA SER A 65 4.16 12.37 -18.55
C SER A 65 4.52 12.18 -17.07
N LEU A 66 5.82 12.15 -16.77
CA LEU A 66 6.31 12.14 -15.38
C LEU A 66 5.98 13.43 -14.63
N ASP A 67 5.87 14.55 -15.32
CA ASP A 67 5.58 15.84 -14.68
C ASP A 67 4.12 15.91 -14.22
N GLU A 68 3.18 15.38 -15.01
CA GLU A 68 1.79 15.21 -14.58
C GLU A 68 1.67 14.29 -13.34
N ILE A 69 2.45 13.20 -13.30
CA ILE A 69 2.49 12.31 -12.13
C ILE A 69 3.00 13.05 -10.90
N ARG A 70 4.07 13.83 -11.05
CA ARG A 70 4.67 14.61 -9.94
C ARG A 70 3.68 15.62 -9.39
N THR A 71 3.01 16.40 -10.24
CA THR A 71 1.99 17.35 -9.78
C THR A 71 0.87 16.64 -9.01
N ALA A 72 0.40 15.50 -9.49
CA ALA A 72 -0.61 14.73 -8.76
C ALA A 72 -0.10 14.18 -7.42
N LEU A 73 1.17 13.81 -7.32
CA LEU A 73 1.79 13.38 -6.06
C LEU A 73 1.98 14.55 -5.09
N ASP A 74 2.40 15.71 -5.56
CA ASP A 74 2.56 16.92 -4.75
C ASP A 74 1.23 17.29 -4.07
N ASP A 75 0.11 17.26 -4.82
CA ASP A 75 -1.23 17.51 -4.28
C ASP A 75 -1.62 16.50 -3.18
N ILE A 76 -1.31 15.21 -3.39
CA ILE A 76 -1.57 14.14 -2.40
C ILE A 76 -0.70 14.33 -1.16
N ASP A 77 0.56 14.70 -1.33
CA ASP A 77 1.51 14.91 -0.24
C ASP A 77 1.07 16.09 0.65
N ASP A 78 0.53 17.16 0.06
CA ASP A 78 -0.08 18.27 0.80
C ASP A 78 -1.31 17.81 1.61
N GLU A 79 -2.18 16.97 1.03
CA GLU A 79 -3.30 16.38 1.77
C GLU A 79 -2.83 15.49 2.93
N ILE A 80 -1.77 14.69 2.73
CA ILE A 80 -1.15 13.87 3.77
C ILE A 80 -0.64 14.76 4.91
N LEU A 81 0.03 15.88 4.61
CA LEU A 81 0.52 16.82 5.61
C LEU A 81 -0.63 17.44 6.42
N HIS A 82 -1.74 17.81 5.78
CA HIS A 82 -2.93 18.28 6.48
C HIS A 82 -3.53 17.22 7.41
N LEU A 83 -3.59 15.95 6.97
CA LEU A 83 -4.04 14.83 7.80
C LEU A 83 -3.11 14.59 8.99
N LEU A 84 -1.79 14.67 8.78
CA LEU A 84 -0.78 14.53 9.83
C LEU A 84 -0.88 15.65 10.86
N ASN A 85 -1.08 16.90 10.43
CA ASN A 85 -1.31 18.02 11.35
C ASN A 85 -2.54 17.77 12.24
N ARG A 86 -3.66 17.36 11.64
CA ARG A 86 -4.88 17.01 12.40
C ARG A 86 -4.63 15.87 13.38
N ARG A 87 -3.89 14.83 12.98
CA ARG A 87 -3.53 13.72 13.85
C ARG A 87 -2.62 14.18 15.00
N ALA A 88 -1.63 15.02 14.73
CA ALA A 88 -0.72 15.56 15.73
C ALA A 88 -1.46 16.41 16.78
N ALA A 89 -2.48 17.18 16.37
CA ALA A 89 -3.34 17.91 17.29
C ALA A 89 -4.06 16.98 18.30
N TYR A 90 -4.56 15.83 17.85
CA TYR A 90 -5.14 14.83 18.75
C TYR A 90 -4.11 14.16 19.65
N VAL A 91 -2.89 13.90 19.15
CA VAL A 91 -1.79 13.37 19.99
C VAL A 91 -1.43 14.37 21.10
N ARG A 92 -1.32 15.65 20.76
CA ARG A 92 -1.11 16.73 21.74
C ARG A 92 -2.24 16.79 22.77
N GLU A 93 -3.49 16.68 22.33
CA GLU A 93 -4.64 16.69 23.26
C GLU A 93 -4.65 15.44 24.16
N ALA A 94 -4.27 14.28 23.62
CA ALA A 94 -4.17 13.05 24.39
C ALA A 94 -3.20 13.16 25.57
N THR A 95 -2.15 13.98 25.43
CA THR A 95 -1.16 14.22 26.50
C THR A 95 -1.81 14.71 27.80
N ARG A 96 -2.85 15.54 27.72
CA ARG A 96 -3.56 16.07 28.90
C ARG A 96 -4.24 14.98 29.75
N PHE A 97 -4.46 13.80 29.18
CA PHE A 97 -5.08 12.65 29.86
C PHE A 97 -4.04 11.68 30.45
N LYS A 98 -2.75 11.97 30.32
CA LYS A 98 -1.66 11.12 30.78
C LYS A 98 -1.12 11.66 32.10
N SER A 99 -1.13 10.83 33.14
CA SER A 99 -0.71 11.25 34.49
C SER A 99 0.77 11.03 34.76
N THR A 100 1.45 10.27 33.91
CA THR A 100 2.88 9.99 34.07
C THR A 100 3.58 9.97 32.72
N ARG A 101 4.87 10.32 32.75
CA ARG A 101 5.79 10.18 31.62
C ARG A 101 5.74 8.79 30.97
N ALA A 102 5.68 7.75 31.81
CA ALA A 102 5.63 6.36 31.35
C ALA A 102 4.34 6.03 30.58
N SER A 103 3.23 6.72 30.87
CA SER A 103 1.97 6.55 30.13
C SER A 103 1.97 7.19 28.74
N VAL A 104 3.01 7.97 28.37
CA VAL A 104 3.15 8.57 27.04
C VAL A 104 3.38 7.50 25.97
N ASN A 105 4.33 6.59 26.18
CA ASN A 105 4.56 5.49 25.25
C ASN A 105 3.84 4.22 25.71
N VAL A 106 2.84 3.77 24.96
CA VAL A 106 2.11 2.53 25.23
C VAL A 106 2.37 1.54 24.08
N PRO A 107 3.38 0.64 24.20
CA PRO A 107 3.78 -0.24 23.10
C PRO A 107 2.65 -1.11 22.55
N SER A 108 1.76 -1.60 23.41
CA SER A 108 0.59 -2.40 23.00
C SER A 108 -0.39 -1.60 22.14
N ARG A 109 -0.58 -0.30 22.43
CA ARG A 109 -1.36 0.60 21.58
C ARG A 109 -0.65 0.74 20.23
N ASN A 110 0.65 1.04 20.21
CA ASN A 110 1.39 1.25 18.96
C ASN A 110 1.30 0.01 18.05
N ALA A 111 1.44 -1.19 18.61
CA ALA A 111 1.23 -2.45 17.88
C ALA A 111 -0.19 -2.56 17.30
N ALA A 112 -1.22 -2.15 18.06
CA ALA A 112 -2.60 -2.13 17.57
C ALA A 112 -2.84 -1.11 16.44
N VAL A 113 -2.15 0.05 16.44
CA VAL A 113 -2.20 1.01 15.30
C VAL A 113 -1.66 0.32 14.05
N LEU A 114 -0.48 -0.29 14.15
CA LEU A 114 0.23 -0.87 13.02
C LEU A 114 -0.57 -2.03 12.42
N LYS A 115 -1.07 -2.93 13.27
CA LYS A 115 -1.94 -4.04 12.83
C LYS A 115 -3.21 -3.54 12.14
N HIS A 116 -3.83 -2.47 12.66
CA HIS A 116 -4.98 -1.87 11.99
C HIS A 116 -4.62 -1.31 10.62
N ALA A 117 -3.45 -0.66 10.49
CA ALA A 117 -2.96 -0.14 9.21
C ALA A 117 -2.74 -1.26 8.18
N GLU A 118 -2.10 -2.36 8.57
CA GLU A 118 -1.90 -3.54 7.71
C GLU A 118 -3.24 -4.10 7.21
N GLN A 119 -4.21 -4.25 8.12
CA GLN A 119 -5.54 -4.75 7.78
C GLN A 119 -6.31 -3.80 6.85
N GLN A 120 -6.19 -2.49 7.05
CA GLN A 120 -6.80 -1.51 6.15
C GLN A 120 -6.12 -1.52 4.78
N ALA A 121 -4.79 -1.63 4.75
CA ALA A 121 -4.02 -1.64 3.52
C ALA A 121 -4.48 -2.79 2.60
N ALA A 122 -4.61 -3.99 3.16
CA ALA A 122 -5.15 -5.15 2.45
C ALA A 122 -6.59 -4.94 1.93
N ARG A 123 -7.44 -4.20 2.66
CA ARG A 123 -8.82 -3.92 2.25
C ARG A 123 -8.92 -2.91 1.11
N ILE A 124 -8.08 -1.89 1.12
CA ILE A 124 -8.15 -0.77 0.16
C ILE A 124 -7.18 -0.94 -1.02
N GLY A 125 -6.42 -2.04 -1.07
CA GLY A 125 -5.43 -2.27 -2.11
C GLY A 125 -4.21 -1.36 -1.99
N LEU A 126 -3.81 -0.98 -0.77
CA LEU A 126 -2.52 -0.32 -0.51
C LEU A 126 -1.47 -1.40 -0.21
N PRO A 127 -0.24 -1.34 -0.77
CA PRO A 127 0.82 -2.28 -0.40
C PRO A 127 1.06 -2.28 1.10
N VAL A 128 1.03 -3.46 1.72
CA VAL A 128 1.15 -3.60 3.18
C VAL A 128 2.49 -3.04 3.67
N THR A 129 3.56 -3.22 2.90
CA THR A 129 4.89 -2.64 3.18
C THR A 129 4.87 -1.12 3.28
N ILE A 130 4.13 -0.42 2.40
CA ILE A 130 3.99 1.04 2.45
C ILE A 130 3.22 1.45 3.71
N ALA A 131 2.10 0.77 4.01
CA ALA A 131 1.30 1.07 5.19
C ALA A 131 2.09 0.89 6.49
N GLN A 132 2.86 -0.20 6.58
CA GLN A 132 3.73 -0.48 7.73
C GLN A 132 4.80 0.59 7.89
N ALA A 133 5.51 0.93 6.81
CA ALA A 133 6.57 1.94 6.84
C ALA A 133 6.03 3.32 7.25
N ALA A 134 4.96 3.78 6.61
CA ALA A 134 4.36 5.08 6.89
C ALA A 134 3.84 5.17 8.33
N MET A 135 3.02 4.21 8.77
CA MET A 135 2.46 4.25 10.12
C MET A 135 3.51 4.01 11.20
N GLY A 136 4.54 3.20 10.93
CA GLY A 136 5.68 3.03 11.80
C GLY A 136 6.43 4.36 12.02
N ALA A 137 6.76 5.07 10.95
CA ALA A 137 7.42 6.38 11.03
C ALA A 137 6.57 7.43 11.77
N ILE A 138 5.27 7.45 11.51
CA ILE A 138 4.32 8.34 12.21
C ILE A 138 4.30 8.03 13.71
N LEU A 139 4.28 6.76 14.12
CA LEU A 139 4.30 6.39 15.55
C LEU A 139 5.62 6.75 16.21
N ASN A 140 6.73 6.43 15.56
CA ASN A 140 8.08 6.69 16.05
C ASN A 140 8.36 8.18 16.23
N SER A 141 7.74 9.04 15.42
CA SER A 141 7.82 10.51 15.57
C SER A 141 6.77 11.07 16.54
N SER A 142 5.60 10.44 16.67
CA SER A 142 4.54 10.90 17.58
C SER A 142 4.92 10.76 19.05
N VAL A 143 5.58 9.65 19.43
CA VAL A 143 5.98 9.41 20.82
C VAL A 143 6.91 10.51 21.35
N PRO A 144 8.05 10.85 20.71
CA PRO A 144 8.93 11.92 21.17
C PRO A 144 8.26 13.31 21.12
N PHE A 145 7.37 13.56 20.14
CA PHE A 145 6.56 14.78 20.12
C PHE A 145 5.64 14.89 21.34
N GLU A 146 4.85 13.85 21.60
CA GLU A 146 3.94 13.81 22.75
C GLU A 146 4.71 13.90 24.08
N GLN A 147 5.88 13.29 24.10
CA GLN A 147 6.83 13.38 25.18
C GLN A 147 7.28 14.85 25.40
N CYS A 148 7.72 15.55 24.37
CA CYS A 148 8.06 16.97 24.49
C CYS A 148 6.89 17.82 25.03
N ILE A 149 5.65 17.53 24.60
CA ILE A 149 4.46 18.20 25.11
C ILE A 149 4.25 17.93 26.60
N PHE A 150 4.36 16.68 27.05
CA PHE A 150 4.17 16.33 28.46
C PHE A 150 5.14 17.09 29.37
N ASP A 151 6.43 17.11 29.00
CA ASP A 151 7.48 17.76 29.80
C ASP A 151 7.35 19.29 29.83
N ALA A 152 6.61 19.89 28.89
CA ALA A 152 6.41 21.34 28.83
C ALA A 152 5.36 21.85 29.85
N TYR A 153 4.61 20.96 30.50
CA TYR A 153 3.61 21.29 31.54
C TYR A 153 4.01 20.79 32.94
N ASP A 154 5.17 20.15 33.08
CA ASP A 154 5.75 19.72 34.37
C ASP A 154 6.39 20.89 35.14
#